data_AF-A0A2R6A5P5-F1
#
_entry.id   AF-A0A2R6A5P5-F1
#
_cell.length_a   1.000
_cell.length_b   1.000
_cell.length_c   1.000
_cell.angle_alpha   90.00
_cell.angle_beta   90.00
_cell.angle_gamma   90.00
#
_symmetry.space_group_name_H-M   'P 1'
#
loop_
_entity.id
_entity.type
_entity.pdbx_description
1 polymer ?
#
loop_
_entity_poly.entity_id
_entity_poly.type
_entity_poly.pdbx_seq_one_letter_code
_entity_poly.pdbx_strand_id
1 'polypeptide(L)'
;MGEGVDAKIGVRGYLIDAVTFDSILGLTGVNHIDVLKMDCEGCEGIVLSENNILDFRELAIETHSIHNFEIVTRLLKQKGYRIKLLSNSMIIQNAFKCIIKRPLEFVQAEIKSSWLGTRMIYKSLLKKEPLAPATGGNKSVKVVFATKNIA
;
A
#
# COMPACT_ATOMS: atom_id res chain seq x y z
N MET A 1 -8.64 -9.78 16.72
CA MET A 1 -9.20 -8.66 15.94
C MET A 1 -8.55 -7.41 16.49
N GLY A 2 -7.64 -6.78 15.74
CA GLY A 2 -7.15 -5.45 16.11
C GLY A 2 -8.15 -4.44 15.56
N GLU A 3 -8.66 -3.55 16.41
CA GLU A 3 -9.37 -2.37 15.93
C GLU A 3 -8.36 -1.49 15.19
N GLY A 4 -8.63 -1.18 13.93
CA GLY A 4 -7.80 -0.27 13.15
C GLY A 4 -7.88 1.11 13.79
N VAL A 5 -6.73 1.63 14.23
CA VAL A 5 -6.64 2.99 14.74
C VAL A 5 -6.31 3.89 13.55
N ASP A 6 -7.26 4.73 13.15
CA ASP A 6 -7.05 5.74 12.12
C ASP A 6 -6.38 6.96 12.77
N ALA A 7 -5.18 7.31 12.29
CA ALA A 7 -4.39 8.42 12.80
C ALA A 7 -3.87 9.25 11.62
N LYS A 8 -4.18 10.55 11.63
CA LYS A 8 -3.77 11.51 10.61
C LYS A 8 -2.97 12.66 11.20
N ILE A 9 -2.01 13.18 10.44
CA ILE A 9 -1.29 14.38 10.85
C ILE A 9 -2.24 15.59 10.83
N GLY A 10 -2.23 16.37 11.91
CA GLY A 10 -3.08 17.55 12.04
C GLY A 10 -2.58 18.52 13.11
N VAL A 11 -3.12 19.74 13.08
CA VAL A 11 -2.77 20.83 14.02
C VAL A 11 -3.39 20.61 15.42
N ARG A 12 -4.39 19.73 15.52
CA ARG A 12 -5.07 19.36 16.76
C ARG A 12 -5.04 17.85 16.90
N GLY A 13 -4.68 17.35 18.08
CA GLY A 13 -4.59 15.92 18.36
C GLY A 13 -3.68 15.64 19.55
N TYR A 14 -3.28 14.38 19.68
CA TYR A 14 -2.27 13.94 20.64
C TYR A 14 -0.90 13.92 19.97
N LEU A 15 0.12 14.35 20.70
CA LEU A 15 1.50 14.10 20.29
C LEU A 15 1.77 12.61 20.44
N ILE A 16 2.31 12.01 19.39
CA ILE A 16 2.70 10.60 19.36
C ILE A 16 4.19 10.57 19.06
N ASP A 17 4.92 9.74 19.79
CA ASP A 17 6.33 9.52 19.51
C ASP A 17 6.49 8.89 18.13
N ALA A 18 7.19 9.58 17.24
CA ALA A 18 7.52 9.09 15.91
C ALA A 18 8.99 8.66 15.87
N VAL A 19 9.27 7.61 15.10
CA VAL A 19 10.62 7.14 14.81
C VAL A 19 10.95 7.38 13.34
N THR A 20 12.20 7.73 13.05
CA THR A 20 12.66 7.87 11.67
C THR A 20 12.93 6.52 11.05
N PHE A 21 12.86 6.45 9.71
CA PHE A 21 13.17 5.23 8.98
C PHE A 21 14.61 4.77 9.25
N ASP A 22 15.57 5.70 9.27
CA ASP A 22 16.98 5.41 9.59
C ASP A 22 17.16 4.82 10.99
N SER A 23 16.37 5.27 11.97
CA SER A 23 16.39 4.71 13.32
C SER A 23 15.98 3.24 13.32
N ILE A 24 14.97 2.88 12.52
CA ILE A 24 14.51 1.49 12.37
C ILE A 24 15.60 0.63 11.72
N LEU A 25 16.31 1.14 10.70
CA LEU A 25 17.42 0.42 10.08
C LEU A 25 18.56 0.17 11.07
N GLY A 26 18.92 1.19 11.86
CA GLY A 26 19.93 1.07 12.91
C GLY A 26 19.56 0.05 13.98
N LEU A 27 18.29 -0.02 14.38
CA LEU A 27 17.80 -0.99 15.37
C LEU A 27 17.74 -2.42 14.83
N THR A 28 17.42 -2.59 13.56
CA THR A 28 17.23 -3.92 12.94
C THR A 28 18.52 -4.49 12.35
N GLY A 29 19.56 -3.67 12.16
CA GLY A 29 20.79 -4.05 11.48
C GLY A 29 20.60 -4.32 9.98
N VAL A 30 19.47 -3.88 9.41
CA VAL A 30 19.16 -4.04 7.99
C VAL A 30 19.91 -2.98 7.21
N ASN A 31 20.87 -3.42 6.38
CA ASN A 31 21.72 -2.52 5.61
C ASN A 31 21.21 -2.25 4.19
N HIS A 32 20.25 -3.06 3.72
CA HIS A 32 19.69 -2.93 2.37
C HIS A 32 18.22 -3.37 2.34
N ILE A 33 17.39 -2.65 1.59
CA ILE A 33 15.98 -2.97 1.37
C ILE A 33 15.67 -2.82 -0.11
N ASP A 34 15.20 -3.89 -0.74
CA ASP A 34 14.82 -3.87 -2.15
C ASP A 34 13.42 -3.31 -2.40
N VAL A 35 12.51 -3.51 -1.44
CA VAL A 35 11.07 -3.25 -1.62
C VAL A 35 10.53 -2.46 -0.43
N LEU A 36 9.92 -1.31 -0.71
CA LEU A 36 9.21 -0.50 0.29
C LEU A 36 7.71 -0.49 -0.01
N LYS A 37 6.89 -0.88 0.98
CA LYS A 37 5.45 -0.59 0.98
C LYS A 37 5.20 0.53 2.00
N MET A 38 4.55 1.61 1.56
CA MET A 38 4.21 2.76 2.40
C MET A 38 2.72 3.03 2.33
N ASP A 39 2.10 3.11 3.50
CA ASP A 39 0.69 3.40 3.69
C ASP A 39 0.61 4.28 4.94
N CYS A 40 0.70 5.59 4.74
CA CYS A 40 0.86 6.55 5.82
C CYS A 40 -0.09 7.73 5.60
N GLU A 41 -1.27 7.60 6.20
CA GLU A 41 -2.44 8.50 6.19
C GLU A 41 -2.10 10.00 6.09
N GLY A 42 -1.82 10.46 4.87
CA GLY A 42 -1.61 11.87 4.54
C GLY A 42 -0.19 12.44 4.70
N CYS A 43 0.82 11.64 5.10
CA CYS A 43 2.20 12.12 5.30
C CYS A 43 3.21 11.64 4.25
N GLU A 44 2.74 10.98 3.19
CA GLU A 44 3.56 10.34 2.15
C GLU A 44 4.56 11.33 1.53
N GLY A 45 4.11 12.54 1.20
CA GLY A 45 4.96 13.56 0.60
C GLY A 45 6.09 14.03 1.51
N ILE A 46 5.82 14.16 2.81
CA ILE A 46 6.79 14.59 3.83
C ILE A 46 7.84 13.49 4.00
N VAL A 47 7.39 12.26 4.24
CA VAL A 47 8.27 11.09 4.42
C VAL A 47 9.20 10.90 3.21
N LEU A 48 8.70 11.08 1.99
CA LEU A 48 9.50 10.95 0.76
C LEU A 48 10.44 12.14 0.50
N SER A 49 10.16 13.31 1.08
CA SER A 49 10.98 14.51 0.93
C SER A 49 12.13 14.57 1.94
N GLU A 50 11.89 14.12 3.17
CA GLU A 50 12.87 14.15 4.26
C GLU A 50 13.79 12.93 4.24
N ASN A 51 13.24 11.75 3.94
CA ASN A 51 14.09 10.62 3.67
C ASN A 51 14.69 10.83 2.29
N ASN A 52 16.02 10.83 2.21
CA ASN A 52 16.69 10.43 0.99
C ASN A 52 16.22 9.01 0.71
N ILE A 53 15.06 8.87 0.02
CA ILE A 53 14.48 7.60 -0.42
C ILE A 53 15.66 6.76 -0.85
N LEU A 54 15.95 5.73 -0.05
CA LEU A 54 17.01 4.78 -0.36
C LEU A 54 16.74 4.30 -1.78
N ASP A 55 17.78 3.93 -2.52
CA ASP A 55 17.57 3.33 -3.82
C ASP A 55 16.88 1.97 -3.61
N PHE A 56 15.54 1.99 -3.53
CA PHE A 56 14.68 0.83 -3.49
C PHE A 56 14.41 0.41 -4.93
N ARG A 57 14.44 -0.89 -5.19
CA ARG A 57 14.12 -1.40 -6.53
C ARG A 57 12.65 -1.17 -6.85
N GLU A 58 11.81 -1.33 -5.83
CA GLU A 58 10.35 -1.32 -5.94
C GLU A 58 9.72 -0.55 -4.77
N LEU A 59 8.78 0.35 -5.07
CA LEU A 59 7.96 1.03 -4.08
C LEU A 59 6.48 0.85 -4.39
N ALA A 60 5.70 0.54 -3.36
CA ALA A 60 4.24 0.54 -3.41
C ALA A 60 3.71 1.53 -2.38
N ILE A 61 3.18 2.67 -2.84
CA ILE A 61 2.76 3.78 -1.98
C ILE A 61 1.27 4.01 -2.15
N GLU A 62 0.52 3.86 -1.07
CA GLU A 62 -0.87 4.31 -1.00
C GLU A 62 -0.90 5.80 -0.70
N THR A 63 -1.66 6.57 -1.49
CA THR A 63 -1.79 8.02 -1.34
C THR A 63 -3.24 8.36 -1.06
N HIS A 64 -3.53 9.03 0.05
CA HIS A 64 -4.93 9.28 0.47
C HIS A 64 -5.52 10.61 -0.03
N SER A 65 -4.74 11.44 -0.72
CA SER A 65 -5.21 12.70 -1.33
C SER A 65 -4.64 12.91 -2.75
N ILE A 66 -5.36 13.68 -3.58
CA ILE A 66 -4.88 14.06 -4.92
C ILE A 66 -3.59 14.88 -4.86
N HIS A 67 -3.46 15.71 -3.82
CA HIS A 67 -2.29 16.54 -3.60
C HIS A 67 -1.05 15.70 -3.26
N ASN A 68 -1.19 14.73 -2.35
CA ASN A 68 -0.10 13.81 -2.02
C ASN A 68 0.25 12.93 -3.22
N PHE A 69 -0.75 12.48 -3.99
CA PHE A 69 -0.51 11.76 -5.23
C PHE A 69 0.39 12.56 -6.20
N GLU A 70 0.10 13.85 -6.42
CA GLU A 70 0.91 14.71 -7.29
C GLU A 70 2.33 14.93 -6.74
N ILE A 71 2.47 15.18 -5.44
CA ILE A 71 3.78 15.35 -4.79
C ILE A 71 4.61 14.07 -4.90
N VAL A 72 4.05 12.93 -4.50
CA VAL A 72 4.70 11.61 -4.51
C VAL A 72 5.14 11.26 -5.93
N THR A 73 4.25 11.40 -6.92
CA THR A 73 4.59 11.08 -8.31
C THR A 73 5.66 11.99 -8.87
N ARG A 74 5.67 13.29 -8.51
CA ARG A 74 6.73 14.22 -8.89
C ARG A 74 8.08 13.83 -8.29
N LEU A 75 8.13 13.55 -6.98
CA LEU A 75 9.37 13.18 -6.27
C LEU A 75 9.97 11.88 -6.85
N LEU A 76 9.14 10.87 -7.08
CA LEU A 76 9.59 9.59 -7.65
C LEU A 76 10.11 9.75 -9.08
N LYS A 77 9.45 10.56 -9.92
CA LYS A 77 9.93 10.86 -11.29
C LYS A 77 11.28 11.56 -11.26
N GLN A 78 11.47 12.55 -10.38
CA GLN A 78 12.75 13.26 -10.22
C GLN A 78 13.89 12.30 -9.85
N LYS A 79 13.58 11.22 -9.13
CA LYS A 79 14.55 10.17 -8.76
C LYS A 79 14.72 9.05 -9.81
N GLY A 80 14.10 9.19 -10.98
CA GLY A 80 14.25 8.26 -12.11
C GLY A 80 13.38 7.01 -12.04
N TYR A 81 12.37 6.97 -11.16
CA TYR A 81 11.46 5.84 -11.08
C TYR A 81 10.47 5.82 -12.24
N ARG A 82 10.17 4.61 -12.74
CA ARG A 82 9.04 4.35 -13.63
C ARG A 82 7.79 4.14 -12.79
N ILE A 83 6.78 4.98 -13.02
CA ILE A 83 5.54 4.95 -12.23
C ILE A 83 4.45 4.20 -12.99
N LYS A 84 3.77 3.31 -12.27
CA LYS A 84 2.58 2.58 -12.70
C LYS A 84 1.48 2.76 -11.67
N LEU A 85 0.32 3.23 -12.12
CA LEU A 85 -0.86 3.33 -11.26
C LEU A 85 -1.56 1.98 -11.22
N LEU A 86 -1.79 1.47 -10.02
CA LEU A 86 -2.58 0.25 -9.85
C LEU A 86 -4.05 0.62 -9.88
N SER A 87 -4.73 0.27 -10.98
CA SER A 87 -6.18 0.35 -11.06
C SER A 87 -6.81 -0.89 -10.43
N ASN A 88 -8.04 -0.76 -9.93
CA ASN A 88 -8.81 -1.87 -9.36
C ASN A 88 -8.92 -3.05 -10.34
N SER A 89 -9.06 -2.77 -11.64
CA SER A 89 -9.10 -3.81 -12.68
C SER A 89 -7.80 -4.61 -12.77
N MET A 90 -6.64 -3.97 -12.62
CA MET A 90 -5.35 -4.64 -12.64
C MET A 90 -5.11 -5.46 -11.38
N ILE A 91 -5.51 -4.95 -10.22
CA ILE A 91 -5.44 -5.68 -8.94
C ILE A 91 -6.26 -6.96 -9.04
N ILE A 92 -7.51 -6.85 -9.52
CA ILE A 92 -8.42 -7.98 -9.69
C ILE A 92 -7.84 -8.99 -10.70
N GLN A 93 -7.38 -8.54 -11.87
CA GLN A 93 -6.80 -9.44 -12.87
C GLN A 93 -5.57 -10.18 -12.34
N ASN A 94 -4.70 -9.50 -11.58
CA ASN A 94 -3.53 -10.12 -10.99
C ASN A 94 -3.92 -11.13 -9.90
N ALA A 95 -4.91 -10.80 -9.06
CA ALA A 95 -5.44 -11.72 -8.06
C ALA A 95 -6.01 -12.99 -8.72
N PHE A 96 -6.81 -12.85 -9.78
CA PHE A 96 -7.31 -13.99 -10.55
C PHE A 96 -6.19 -14.83 -11.16
N LYS A 97 -5.17 -14.19 -11.75
CA LYS A 97 -3.99 -14.90 -12.27
C LYS A 97 -3.28 -15.70 -11.18
N CYS A 98 -3.16 -15.16 -9.96
CA CYS A 98 -2.57 -15.87 -8.84
C CYS A 98 -3.41 -17.09 -8.41
N ILE A 99 -4.73 -16.94 -8.33
CA ILE A 99 -5.66 -18.03 -7.99
C ILE A 99 -5.54 -19.18 -9.01
N ILE A 100 -5.55 -18.86 -10.30
CA ILE A 100 -5.44 -19.85 -11.38
C ILE A 100 -4.07 -20.53 -11.36
N LYS A 101 -2.99 -19.78 -11.13
CA LYS A 101 -1.63 -20.33 -11.10
C LYS A 101 -1.36 -21.20 -9.87
N ARG A 102 -2.00 -20.91 -8.74
CA ARG A 102 -1.72 -21.55 -7.45
C ARG A 102 -3.01 -21.91 -6.69
N PRO A 103 -3.82 -22.83 -7.25
CA PRO A 103 -5.14 -23.14 -6.67
C PRO A 103 -5.04 -23.78 -5.28
N LEU A 104 -4.02 -24.62 -5.04
CA LEU A 104 -3.83 -25.29 -3.75
C LEU A 104 -3.48 -24.30 -2.63
N GLU A 105 -2.59 -23.33 -2.90
CA GLU A 105 -2.23 -22.29 -1.93
C GLU A 105 -3.43 -21.39 -1.61
N PHE A 106 -4.26 -21.09 -2.62
CA PHE A 106 -5.50 -20.36 -2.42
C PHE A 106 -6.47 -21.10 -1.49
N VAL A 107 -6.69 -22.40 -1.71
CA VAL A 107 -7.56 -23.22 -0.83
C VAL A 107 -7.01 -23.26 0.59
N GLN A 108 -5.70 -23.42 0.77
CA GLN A 108 -5.07 -23.39 2.10
C GLN A 108 -5.26 -22.03 2.79
N ALA A 109 -5.13 -20.93 2.04
CA ALA A 109 -5.36 -19.58 2.55
C ALA A 109 -6.83 -19.36 2.92
N GLU A 110 -7.78 -19.85 2.13
CA GLU A 110 -9.21 -19.80 2.44
C GLU A 110 -9.55 -20.63 3.68
N ILE A 111 -9.01 -21.84 3.83
CA ILE A 111 -9.21 -22.64 5.05
C ILE A 111 -8.67 -21.91 6.28
N LYS A 112 -7.44 -21.37 6.21
CA LYS A 112 -6.84 -20.59 7.31
C LYS A 112 -7.62 -19.32 7.65
N SER A 113 -8.20 -18.68 6.65
CA SER A 113 -9.05 -17.49 6.82
C SER A 113 -10.52 -17.82 7.05
N SER A 114 -10.89 -19.08 7.32
CA SER A 114 -12.29 -19.50 7.54
C SER A 114 -13.24 -19.09 6.40
N TRP A 115 -12.76 -19.21 5.17
CA TRP A 115 -13.46 -18.91 3.93
C TRP A 115 -13.92 -17.45 3.81
N LEU A 116 -13.26 -16.52 4.50
CA LEU A 116 -13.65 -15.11 4.52
C LEU A 116 -13.65 -14.52 3.10
N GLY A 117 -12.61 -14.75 2.31
CA GLY A 117 -12.53 -14.22 0.94
C GLY A 117 -13.66 -14.72 0.05
N THR A 118 -13.88 -16.04 0.03
CA THR A 118 -14.97 -16.65 -0.74
C THR A 118 -16.35 -16.18 -0.26
N ARG A 119 -16.57 -16.08 1.06
CA ARG A 119 -17.83 -15.60 1.63
C ARG A 119 -18.09 -14.12 1.28
N MET A 120 -17.05 -13.30 1.20
CA MET A 120 -17.17 -11.90 0.80
C MET A 120 -17.51 -11.74 -0.68
N ILE A 121 -16.87 -12.51 -1.56
CA ILE A 121 -17.22 -12.55 -2.99
C ILE A 121 -18.67 -13.01 -3.18
N TYR A 122 -19.06 -14.08 -2.49
CA TYR A 122 -20.42 -14.61 -2.52
C TYR A 122 -21.44 -13.58 -2.01
N LYS A 123 -21.17 -12.91 -0.88
CA LYS A 123 -22.02 -11.83 -0.36
C LYS A 123 -22.11 -10.65 -1.32
N SER A 124 -21.02 -10.27 -1.99
CA SER A 124 -21.02 -9.17 -2.94
C SER A 124 -21.84 -9.48 -4.20
N LEU A 125 -21.76 -10.72 -4.70
CA LEU A 125 -22.54 -11.17 -5.86
C LEU A 125 -24.05 -11.31 -5.56
N LEU A 126 -24.41 -11.84 -4.40
CA LEU A 126 -25.83 -12.09 -4.05
C LEU A 126 -26.54 -10.91 -3.40
N LYS A 127 -25.86 -10.14 -2.55
CA LYS A 127 -26.47 -9.04 -1.80
C LYS A 127 -26.18 -7.65 -2.37
N LYS A 128 -25.36 -7.56 -3.44
CA LYS A 128 -24.84 -6.27 -3.96
C LYS A 128 -24.21 -5.40 -2.87
N GLU A 129 -23.75 -6.03 -1.78
CA GLU A 129 -23.00 -5.34 -0.75
C GLU A 129 -21.60 -5.06 -1.31
N PRO A 130 -21.06 -3.83 -1.13
CA PRO A 130 -19.73 -3.52 -1.59
C PRO A 130 -18.74 -4.48 -0.93
N LEU A 131 -17.86 -5.09 -1.72
CA LEU A 131 -16.67 -5.75 -1.20
C LEU A 131 -15.97 -4.77 -0.25
N ALA A 132 -15.57 -5.27 0.93
CA ALA A 132 -14.88 -4.47 1.94
C ALA A 132 -13.78 -3.59 1.31
N PRO A 133 -13.54 -2.40 1.88
CA PRO A 133 -12.91 -1.32 1.16
C PRO A 133 -11.45 -1.68 0.89
N ALA A 134 -11.17 -2.21 -0.30
CA ALA A 134 -9.87 -2.04 -0.89
C ALA A 134 -9.74 -0.64 -1.50
N THR A 135 -10.85 0.12 -1.63
CA THR A 135 -10.94 1.51 -2.15
C THR A 135 -12.39 2.02 -2.23
N GLY A 136 -13.31 1.48 -1.42
CA GLY A 136 -14.77 1.56 -1.67
C GLY A 136 -15.46 2.91 -1.41
N GLY A 137 -14.79 3.92 -0.84
CA GLY A 137 -15.44 5.19 -0.46
C GLY A 137 -14.72 6.45 -0.93
N ASN A 138 -13.38 6.46 -0.95
CA ASN A 138 -12.60 7.64 -1.31
C ASN A 138 -11.97 7.49 -2.70
N LYS A 139 -12.53 8.20 -3.69
CA LYS A 139 -11.95 8.35 -5.03
C LYS A 139 -10.56 9.01 -5.01
N SER A 140 -10.14 9.56 -3.89
CA SER A 140 -8.83 10.19 -3.69
C SER A 140 -7.72 9.19 -3.39
N VAL A 141 -8.04 7.97 -2.94
CA VAL A 141 -7.03 6.97 -2.61
C VAL A 141 -6.48 6.36 -3.91
N LYS A 142 -5.15 6.45 -4.09
CA LYS A 142 -4.46 5.87 -5.25
C LYS A 142 -3.24 5.11 -4.79
N VAL A 143 -3.04 3.91 -5.35
CA VAL A 143 -1.83 3.13 -5.14
C VAL A 143 -0.85 3.38 -6.29
N VAL A 144 0.29 3.96 -5.94
CA VAL A 144 1.41 4.27 -6.84
C VAL A 144 2.44 3.16 -6.71
N PHE A 145 2.65 2.41 -7.80
CA PHE A 145 3.73 1.45 -7.89
C PHE A 145 4.89 2.06 -8.68
N ALA A 146 6.08 2.14 -8.10
CA ALA A 146 7.25 2.73 -8.71
C ALA A 146 8.40 1.72 -8.76
N THR A 147 9.07 1.61 -9.91
CA THR A 147 10.22 0.73 -10.08
C THR A 147 11.42 1.47 -10.63
N LYS A 148 12.60 1.09 -10.17
CA LYS A 148 13.88 1.60 -10.66
C LYS A 148 14.81 0.41 -10.88
N ASN A 149 15.47 0.39 -12.04
CA ASN A 149 16.55 -0.56 -12.26
C ASN A 149 17.73 -0.05 -11.44
N ILE A 150 18.00 -0.72 -10.33
CA ILE A 150 19.24 -0.53 -9.58
C ILE A 150 20.27 -1.40 -10.28
N ALA A 151 21.33 -0.74 -10.77
CA ALA A 151 22.47 -1.40 -11.41
C ALA A 151 23.39 -2.01 -10.34
#